data_AF-A0A924UY61-F1
#
_entry.id   AF-A0A924UY61-F1
#
_cell.length_a   1.000
_cell.length_b   1.000
_cell.length_c   1.000
_cell.angle_alpha   90.00
_cell.angle_beta   90.00
_cell.angle_gamma   90.00
#
_symmetry.space_group_name_H-M   'P 1'
#
loop_
_entity.id
_entity.type
_entity.pdbx_description
1 polymer ?
#
loop_
_entity_poly.entity_id
_entity_poly.type
_entity_poly.pdbx_seq_one_letter_code
_entity_poly.pdbx_strand_id
1 'polypeptide(L)'
;MYFWRIEKLKASMATAQLTEREVLPYLIATMILLTVAFGAMRHMPVTSYWDDINSILNILFAIIGTIYIYHKNNGAAGRNFLQRYIVISWVVGNGGLWDSQLFSLCFSLFYLKSIFLQEMQHWLIL
;
A
#
# COMPACT_ATOMS: atom_id res chain seq x y z
N MET A 1 7.47 -16.94 4.05
CA MET A 1 6.23 -16.70 3.25
C MET A 1 5.35 -17.93 3.30
N TYR A 2 4.17 -17.82 3.88
CA TYR A 2 3.19 -18.89 4.03
C TYR A 2 2.00 -18.76 3.06
N PHE A 3 2.22 -18.29 1.83
CA PHE A 3 1.12 -17.95 0.91
C PHE A 3 0.03 -19.04 0.86
N TRP A 4 0.40 -20.32 0.77
CA TRP A 4 -0.54 -21.44 0.73
C TRP A 4 -0.64 -22.30 1.99
N ARG A 5 0.00 -21.92 3.11
CA ARG A 5 -0.05 -22.70 4.36
C ARG A 5 -0.75 -21.92 5.46
N ILE A 6 -2.05 -21.74 5.30
CA ILE A 6 -2.88 -20.95 6.22
C ILE A 6 -2.79 -21.45 7.66
N GLU A 7 -2.66 -22.76 7.88
CA GLU A 7 -2.51 -23.32 9.22
C GLU A 7 -1.17 -22.95 9.87
N LYS A 8 -0.09 -22.95 9.10
CA LYS A 8 1.22 -22.48 9.59
C LYS A 8 1.20 -20.99 9.87
N LEU A 9 0.51 -20.21 9.04
CA LEU A 9 0.32 -18.76 9.24
C LEU A 9 -0.50 -18.46 10.50
N LYS A 10 -1.60 -19.19 10.71
CA LYS A 10 -2.44 -19.08 11.92
C LYS A 10 -1.65 -19.47 13.17
N ALA A 11 -0.91 -20.57 13.12
CA ALA A 11 -0.05 -21.01 14.23
C ALA A 11 1.07 -20.00 14.53
N SER A 12 1.70 -19.43 13.49
CA SER A 12 2.72 -18.39 13.69
C SER A 12 2.11 -17.13 14.30
N MET A 13 0.95 -16.67 13.81
CA MET A 13 0.25 -15.50 14.38
C MET A 13 -0.21 -15.71 15.83
N ALA A 14 -0.56 -16.95 16.21
CA ALA A 14 -0.98 -17.29 17.56
C ALA A 14 0.19 -17.35 18.56
N THR A 15 1.40 -17.64 18.08
CA THR A 15 2.59 -17.88 18.92
C THR A 15 3.61 -16.75 18.87
N ALA A 16 3.63 -15.95 17.80
CA ALA A 16 4.51 -14.81 17.59
C ALA A 16 3.85 -13.74 16.71
N GLN A 17 4.21 -12.46 16.91
CA GLN A 17 3.87 -11.44 15.93
C GLN A 17 4.69 -11.65 14.66
N LEU A 18 4.04 -11.61 13.49
CA LEU A 18 4.72 -11.58 12.21
C LEU A 18 5.60 -10.34 12.14
N THR A 19 6.82 -10.50 11.61
CA THR A 19 7.72 -9.36 11.40
C THR A 19 7.24 -8.51 10.23
N GLU A 20 7.60 -7.22 10.20
CA GLU A 20 7.18 -6.31 9.13
C GLU A 20 7.64 -6.78 7.74
N ARG A 21 8.81 -7.43 7.68
CA ARG A 21 9.35 -8.04 6.47
C ARG A 21 8.48 -9.18 5.96
N GLU A 22 7.87 -9.94 6.87
CA GLU A 22 6.98 -11.05 6.52
C GLU A 22 5.60 -10.57 6.09
N VAL A 23 5.15 -9.42 6.60
CA VAL A 23 3.84 -8.82 6.29
C VAL A 23 3.83 -8.12 4.93
N LEU A 24 4.90 -7.40 4.58
CA LEU A 24 4.98 -6.60 3.34
C LEU A 24 4.53 -7.36 2.07
N PRO A 25 4.95 -8.62 1.84
CA PRO A 25 4.55 -9.32 0.63
C PRO A 25 3.08 -9.74 0.59
N TYR A 26 2.47 -9.98 1.76
CA TYR A 26 1.02 -10.21 1.82
C TYR A 26 0.27 -8.95 1.43
N LEU A 27 0.71 -7.78 1.90
CA LEU A 27 0.14 -6.48 1.52
C LEU A 27 0.23 -6.26 0.01
N ILE A 28 1.41 -6.46 -0.59
CA ILE A 28 1.61 -6.34 -2.04
C ILE A 28 0.71 -7.30 -2.82
N ALA A 29 0.63 -8.58 -2.39
CA ALA A 29 -0.23 -9.57 -3.04
C ALA A 29 -1.71 -9.18 -2.96
N THR A 30 -2.17 -8.70 -1.81
CA THR A 30 -3.54 -8.19 -1.64
C THR A 30 -3.81 -6.99 -2.55
N MET A 31 -2.88 -6.04 -2.66
CA MET A 31 -3.03 -4.88 -3.55
C MET A 31 -3.12 -5.28 -5.02
N ILE A 32 -2.28 -6.22 -5.47
CA ILE A 32 -2.34 -6.73 -6.85
C ILE A 32 -3.69 -7.42 -7.09
N LEU A 33 -4.11 -8.32 -6.20
CA LEU A 33 -5.40 -9.02 -6.33
C LEU A 33 -6.59 -8.07 -6.39
N LEU A 34 -6.62 -7.06 -5.50
CA LEU A 34 -7.67 -6.05 -5.51
C LEU A 34 -7.66 -5.24 -6.81
N THR A 35 -6.48 -4.81 -7.27
CA THR A 35 -6.39 -4.00 -8.49
C THR A 35 -6.82 -4.79 -9.72
N VAL A 36 -6.43 -6.06 -9.82
CA VAL A 36 -6.87 -6.96 -10.90
C VAL A 36 -8.39 -7.21 -10.81
N ALA A 37 -8.94 -7.44 -9.62
CA ALA A 37 -10.37 -7.65 -9.44
C ALA A 37 -11.18 -6.41 -9.86
N PHE A 38 -10.76 -5.21 -9.45
CA PHE A 38 -11.40 -3.96 -9.85
C PHE A 38 -11.21 -3.64 -11.34
N GLY A 39 -10.03 -3.92 -11.89
CA GLY A 39 -9.77 -3.79 -13.33
C GLY A 39 -10.67 -4.69 -14.16
N ALA A 40 -10.81 -5.96 -13.78
CA ALA A 40 -11.69 -6.93 -14.43
C ALA A 40 -13.16 -6.49 -14.42
N MET A 41 -13.64 -5.88 -13.33
CA MET A 41 -14.99 -5.29 -13.26
C MET A 41 -15.15 -4.07 -14.19
N ARG A 42 -14.08 -3.32 -14.44
CA ARG A 42 -14.10 -2.07 -15.22
C ARG A 42 -14.11 -2.29 -16.74
N HIS A 43 -13.67 -3.46 -17.22
CA HIS A 43 -13.59 -3.80 -18.65
C HIS A 43 -14.95 -4.09 -19.32
N MET A 44 -16.07 -3.75 -18.69
CA MET A 44 -17.40 -3.75 -19.30
C MET A 44 -17.91 -2.31 -19.30
N PRO A 45 -17.72 -1.48 -20.37
CA PRO A 45 -17.45 -1.80 -21.77
C PRO A 45 -15.98 -1.64 -22.21
N VAL A 46 -15.71 -1.87 -23.50
CA VAL A 46 -14.38 -1.86 -24.16
C VAL A 46 -13.52 -0.69 -23.69
N THR A 47 -12.43 -0.99 -22.99
CA THR A 47 -11.43 -0.03 -22.55
C THR A 47 -10.46 0.31 -23.68
N SER A 48 -9.94 1.54 -23.68
CA SER A 48 -8.89 1.95 -24.61
C SER A 48 -7.57 1.28 -24.23
N TYR A 49 -6.68 1.08 -25.21
CA TYR A 49 -5.30 0.63 -24.97
C TYR A 49 -4.58 1.51 -23.92
N TRP A 50 -4.92 2.80 -23.87
CA TRP A 50 -4.38 3.72 -22.86
C TRP A 50 -4.87 3.44 -21.44
N ASP A 51 -6.07 2.89 -21.28
CA ASP A 51 -6.61 2.53 -19.97
C ASP A 51 -5.87 1.34 -19.37
N ASP A 52 -5.45 0.39 -20.21
CA ASP A 52 -4.65 -0.76 -19.81
C ASP A 52 -3.25 -0.33 -19.36
N ILE A 53 -2.59 0.54 -20.14
CA ILE A 53 -1.29 1.13 -19.77
C ILE A 53 -1.40 1.88 -18.44
N ASN A 54 -2.42 2.73 -18.30
CA ASN A 54 -2.63 3.49 -17.06
C ASN A 54 -2.89 2.56 -15.87
N SER A 55 -3.62 1.47 -16.06
CA SER A 55 -3.87 0.48 -15.02
C SER A 55 -2.58 -0.21 -14.57
N ILE A 56 -1.73 -0.61 -15.52
CA ILE A 56 -0.41 -1.20 -15.22
C ILE A 56 0.48 -0.21 -14.48
N LEU A 57 0.56 1.04 -14.95
CA LEU A 57 1.35 2.08 -14.30
C LEU A 57 0.86 2.35 -12.87
N ASN A 58 -0.45 2.43 -12.65
CA ASN A 58 -1.03 2.60 -11.32
C ASN A 58 -0.61 1.48 -10.36
N ILE A 59 -0.61 0.22 -10.81
CA ILE A 59 -0.12 -0.92 -10.02
C ILE A 59 1.35 -0.74 -9.66
N LEU A 60 2.20 -0.40 -10.65
CA LEU A 60 3.63 -0.22 -10.43
C LEU A 60 3.90 0.91 -9.43
N PHE A 61 3.23 2.05 -9.58
CA PHE A 61 3.38 3.17 -8.65
C PHE A 61 2.88 2.82 -7.24
N ALA A 62 1.79 2.08 -7.12
CA ALA A 62 1.29 1.63 -5.82
C ALA A 62 2.30 0.70 -5.11
N ILE A 63 2.92 -0.23 -5.85
CA ILE A 63 3.96 -1.12 -5.31
C ILE A 63 5.19 -0.32 -4.90
N ILE A 64 5.70 0.56 -5.77
CA ILE A 64 6.87 1.39 -5.50
C ILE A 64 6.63 2.29 -4.28
N GLY A 65 5.46 2.94 -4.20
CA GLY A 65 5.06 3.76 -3.07
C GLY A 65 5.01 2.96 -1.76
N THR A 66 4.44 1.75 -1.80
CA THR A 66 4.38 0.87 -0.62
C THR A 66 5.78 0.47 -0.13
N ILE A 67 6.67 0.11 -1.06
CA ILE A 67 8.07 -0.24 -0.74
C ILE A 67 8.81 0.98 -0.18
N TYR A 68 8.58 2.17 -0.75
CA TYR A 68 9.17 3.40 -0.26
C TYR A 68 8.74 3.71 1.19
N ILE A 69 7.45 3.62 1.50
CA ILE A 69 6.94 3.83 2.86
C ILE A 69 7.49 2.76 3.81
N TYR A 70 7.58 1.51 3.36
CA TYR A 70 8.18 0.44 4.15
C TYR A 70 9.61 0.78 4.55
N HIS A 71 10.44 1.24 3.62
CA HIS A 71 11.79 1.68 3.93
C HIS A 71 11.83 2.92 4.84
N LYS A 72 10.87 3.84 4.71
CA LYS A 72 10.73 4.98 5.63
C LYS A 72 10.29 4.59 7.03
N ASN A 73 9.57 3.49 7.19
CA ASN A 73 9.27 2.90 8.49
C ASN A 73 10.41 2.01 9.02
N ASN A 74 11.69 2.33 8.73
CA ASN A 74 12.87 1.53 9.08
C ASN A 74 12.88 0.08 8.52
N GLY A 75 12.07 -0.20 7.50
CA GLY A 75 12.00 -1.51 6.86
C GLY A 75 11.76 -2.65 7.84
N ALA A 76 12.67 -3.62 7.86
CA ALA A 76 12.54 -4.83 8.69
C ALA A 76 12.68 -4.55 10.20
N ALA A 77 13.35 -3.45 10.57
CA ALA A 77 13.47 -3.00 11.96
C ALA A 77 12.32 -2.06 12.39
N GLY A 78 11.37 -1.82 11.48
CA GLY A 78 10.18 -1.05 11.74
C GLY A 78 9.25 -1.66 12.77
N ARG A 79 8.28 -0.86 13.21
CA ARG A 79 7.18 -1.32 14.06
C ARG A 79 5.86 -0.79 13.52
N ASN A 80 4.82 -1.60 13.65
CA ASN A 80 3.44 -1.31 13.29
C ASN A 80 3.28 -0.78 11.85
N PHE A 81 4.08 -1.26 10.89
CA PHE A 81 4.04 -0.78 9.50
C PHE A 81 2.65 -0.95 8.91
N LEU A 82 2.05 -2.15 9.01
CA LEU A 82 0.74 -2.41 8.43
C LEU A 82 -0.35 -1.53 9.06
N GLN A 83 -0.32 -1.35 10.39
CA GLN A 83 -1.28 -0.50 11.10
C GLN A 83 -1.18 0.96 10.64
N ARG A 84 0.05 1.51 10.62
CA ARG A 84 0.30 2.88 10.14
C ARG A 84 -0.07 3.03 8.68
N TYR A 85 0.27 2.06 7.85
CA TYR A 85 -0.05 2.04 6.42
C TYR A 85 -1.56 2.12 6.20
N ILE A 86 -2.36 1.30 6.88
CA ILE A 86 -3.82 1.29 6.73
C ILE A 86 -4.43 2.61 7.22
N VAL A 87 -4.06 3.09 8.40
CA VAL A 87 -4.62 4.32 8.97
C VAL A 87 -4.29 5.53 8.10
N ILE A 88 -3.03 5.67 7.67
CA ILE A 88 -2.61 6.77 6.79
C ILE A 88 -3.28 6.65 5.43
N SER A 89 -3.32 5.46 4.83
CA SER A 89 -3.98 5.24 3.54
C SER A 89 -5.47 5.55 3.60
N TRP A 90 -6.13 5.26 4.73
CA TRP A 90 -7.53 5.61 4.95
C TRP A 90 -7.74 7.12 5.02
N VAL A 91 -6.92 7.82 5.81
CA VAL A 91 -7.03 9.29 5.98
C VAL A 91 -6.69 10.03 4.68
N VAL A 92 -5.59 9.66 4.02
CA VAL A 92 -5.19 10.26 2.73
C VAL A 92 -6.17 9.89 1.64
N GLY A 93 -6.61 8.63 1.60
CA GLY A 93 -7.58 8.13 0.63
C GLY A 93 -8.91 8.87 0.73
N ASN A 94 -9.48 9.00 1.93
CA ASN A 94 -10.76 9.69 2.10
C ASN A 94 -10.63 11.22 2.12
N GLY A 95 -9.51 11.76 2.60
CA GLY A 95 -9.23 13.20 2.60
C GLY A 95 -8.97 13.76 1.20
N GLY A 96 -8.47 12.95 0.27
CA GLY A 96 -8.23 13.32 -1.12
C GLY A 96 -9.41 13.11 -2.07
N LEU A 97 -10.54 12.55 -1.61
CA LEU A 97 -11.71 12.25 -2.46
C LEU A 97 -12.53 13.47 -2.90
N TRP A 98 -12.06 14.69 -2.66
CA TRP A 98 -12.77 15.90 -3.07
C TRP A 98 -12.34 16.47 -4.43
N ASP A 99 -11.24 16.02 -5.06
CA ASP A 99 -10.96 16.46 -6.44
C ASP A 99 -10.18 15.47 -7.31
N SER A 100 -10.93 14.80 -8.18
CA SER A 100 -10.60 14.38 -9.55
C SER A 100 -9.46 13.37 -9.83
N GLN A 101 -9.71 12.58 -10.87
CA GLN A 101 -8.96 11.42 -11.35
C GLN A 101 -7.52 11.72 -11.83
N LEU A 102 -7.06 12.97 -11.78
CA LEU A 102 -5.72 13.41 -12.19
C LEU A 102 -4.74 13.61 -11.02
N PHE A 103 -5.20 13.51 -9.78
CA PHE A 103 -4.39 13.70 -8.57
C PHE A 103 -3.57 12.46 -8.16
N SER A 104 -3.83 11.30 -8.76
CA SER A 104 -3.45 9.98 -8.22
C SER A 104 -1.97 9.59 -8.35
N LEU A 105 -1.24 10.13 -9.33
CA LEU A 105 0.07 9.58 -9.73
C LEU A 105 1.28 10.38 -9.24
N CYS A 106 1.21 11.71 -9.26
CA CYS A 106 2.30 12.56 -8.76
C CYS A 106 2.16 12.91 -7.28
N PHE A 107 0.92 12.92 -6.77
CA PHE A 107 0.64 13.37 -5.41
C PHE A 107 0.80 12.25 -4.38
N SER A 108 0.57 10.98 -4.71
CA SER A 108 0.77 9.88 -3.75
C SER A 108 2.22 9.83 -3.24
N LEU A 109 3.23 9.96 -4.11
CA LEU A 109 4.64 9.98 -3.70
C LEU A 109 5.06 11.29 -3.01
N PHE A 110 4.55 12.44 -3.44
CA PHE A 110 4.92 13.74 -2.86
C PHE A 110 4.21 14.00 -1.51
N TYR A 111 2.93 13.63 -1.41
CA TYR A 111 2.14 13.78 -0.19
C TYR A 111 2.50 12.75 0.87
N LEU A 112 2.74 11.48 0.49
CA LEU A 112 3.34 10.51 1.43
C LEU A 112 4.72 10.97 1.88
N LYS A 113 5.57 11.53 1.00
CA LYS A 113 6.84 12.11 1.44
C LYS A 113 6.63 13.27 2.43
N SER A 114 5.70 14.20 2.16
CA SER A 114 5.47 15.37 3.01
C SER A 114 4.81 15.05 4.35
N ILE A 115 3.71 14.28 4.37
CA ILE A 115 3.01 13.87 5.59
C ILE A 115 3.92 12.97 6.42
N PHE A 116 4.62 12.02 5.80
CA PHE A 116 5.46 11.07 6.54
C PHE A 116 6.74 11.73 7.08
N LEU A 117 7.30 12.74 6.39
CA LEU A 117 8.40 13.55 6.95
C LEU A 117 7.92 14.44 8.10
N GLN A 118 6.73 15.04 7.98
CA GLN A 118 6.19 15.97 8.97
C GLN A 118 5.71 15.25 10.24
N GLU A 119 5.05 14.09 10.11
CA GLU A 119 4.69 13.21 11.22
C GLU A 119 5.94 12.62 11.89
N MET A 120 6.90 12.07 11.13
CA MET A 120 8.10 11.47 11.73
C MET A 120 8.95 12.48 12.52
N GLN A 121 9.02 13.74 12.09
CA GLN A 121 9.71 14.78 12.86
C GLN A 121 9.01 15.08 14.18
N HIS A 122 7.68 15.06 14.21
CA HIS A 122 6.91 15.25 15.45
C HIS A 122 7.09 14.09 16.45
N TRP A 123 7.20 12.85 15.96
CA TRP A 123 7.41 11.66 16.80
C TRP A 123 8.88 11.41 17.21
N LEU A 124 9.84 12.20 16.71
CA LEU A 124 11.26 12.14 17.09
C LEU A 124 11.67 13.20 18.12
N ILE A 125 10.78 14.16 18.43
CA ILE A 125 11.01 15.26 19.39
C ILE A 125 10.26 15.00 20.73
N LEU A 126 9.53 13.89 20.83
CA LEU A 126 8.91 13.35 22.03
C LEU A 126 9.50 11.97 22.35
#